data_AF-A0A7C3JA88-F1
#
_entry.id   AF-A0A7C3JA88-F1
#
_cell.length_a   1.000
_cell.length_b   1.000
_cell.length_c   1.000
_cell.angle_alpha   90.00
_cell.angle_beta   90.00
_cell.angle_gamma   90.00
#
_symmetry.space_group_name_H-M   'P 1'
#
loop_
_entity.id
_entity.type
_entity.pdbx_description
1 polymer ?
#
loop_
_entity_poly.entity_id
_entity_poly.type
_entity_poly.pdbx_seq_one_letter_code
_entity_poly.pdbx_strand_id
1 'polypeptide(L)'
;MQKIDTIPNFFIVGAPKCGTTALSRYLGQHHNIFISTPKEPHFFASDFKNHRAIGSFEEYQKLFATCSREHLAVGEASVWYLYSQVAVRNIFDFNKQSKIIVMLRNPIDLVYSLHSQHIYAFYEDREQFQTAWELQEERSRGQKIPRMCRQPELLQYGKVGKLGEQLERVLEIFPRCQVKMILFDDFKAETKRVYVDVLSFLGVPDDQREDFPVINQNKAHRLMWLSQILQNRNNGPAFWLKYIEGVLKHKVPGGTRLQLTTRLLNMSIVTRSRPPLDPSLRKELAESFRSDIEKLSFIVDRDLSHWLVAKEATALHK
;
A
#
# COMPACT_ATOMS: atom_id res chain seq x y z
N MET A 1 -17.56 30.12 4.99
CA MET A 1 -16.37 29.73 4.21
C MET A 1 -16.82 29.28 2.84
N GLN A 2 -16.36 29.92 1.76
CA GLN A 2 -16.62 29.46 0.39
C GLN A 2 -16.02 28.07 0.22
N LYS A 3 -16.82 27.13 -0.29
CA LYS A 3 -16.40 25.78 -0.66
C LYS A 3 -15.35 25.93 -1.77
N ILE A 4 -14.11 25.56 -1.48
CA ILE A 4 -13.10 25.46 -2.54
C ILE A 4 -13.37 24.13 -3.20
N ASP A 5 -13.74 24.12 -4.48
CA ASP A 5 -13.80 22.91 -5.29
C ASP A 5 -12.38 22.41 -5.50
N THR A 6 -11.81 21.79 -4.47
CA THR A 6 -10.40 21.39 -4.46
C THR A 6 -10.31 19.98 -4.99
N ILE A 7 -9.92 19.87 -6.25
CA ILE A 7 -9.63 18.60 -6.88
C ILE A 7 -8.22 18.14 -6.51
N PRO A 8 -7.99 16.83 -6.28
CA PRO A 8 -6.65 16.30 -6.12
C PRO A 8 -5.77 16.61 -7.34
N ASN A 9 -4.55 17.05 -7.07
CA ASN A 9 -3.55 17.42 -8.07
C ASN A 9 -2.30 16.52 -8.03
N PHE A 10 -2.22 15.56 -7.10
CA PHE A 10 -1.24 14.49 -7.17
C PHE A 10 -1.76 13.15 -6.64
N PHE A 11 -1.15 12.05 -7.08
CA PHE A 11 -1.55 10.69 -6.72
C PHE A 11 -0.34 9.81 -6.43
N ILE A 12 -0.33 9.17 -5.25
CA ILE A 12 0.63 8.09 -4.94
C ILE A 12 -0.03 6.78 -5.35
N VAL A 13 0.29 6.29 -6.56
CA VAL A 13 -0.45 5.22 -7.22
C VAL A 13 0.03 3.81 -6.84
N GLY A 14 1.17 3.70 -6.17
CA GLY A 14 1.76 2.40 -5.86
C GLY A 14 3.25 2.47 -5.61
N ALA A 15 3.89 1.31 -5.48
CA ALA A 15 3.29 -0.02 -5.39
C ALA A 15 3.03 -0.40 -3.91
N PRO A 16 2.20 -1.43 -3.62
CA PRO A 16 2.06 -1.91 -2.24
C PRO A 16 3.42 -2.36 -1.71
N LYS A 17 3.66 -2.18 -0.40
CA LYS A 17 4.90 -2.58 0.28
C LYS A 17 6.18 -1.84 -0.15
N CYS A 18 6.05 -0.72 -0.86
CA CYS A 18 7.17 0.15 -1.28
C CYS A 18 7.34 1.40 -0.42
N GLY A 19 6.80 1.46 0.80
CA GLY A 19 6.97 2.64 1.68
C GLY A 19 5.97 3.77 1.48
N THR A 20 4.96 3.59 0.62
CA THR A 20 3.93 4.61 0.31
C THR A 20 3.20 5.15 1.53
N THR A 21 2.96 4.33 2.55
CA THR A 21 2.32 4.82 3.79
C THR A 21 3.25 5.74 4.59
N ALA A 22 4.56 5.48 4.60
CA ALA A 22 5.51 6.34 5.28
C ALA A 22 5.59 7.69 4.56
N LEU A 23 5.79 7.67 3.24
CA LEU A 23 5.80 8.88 2.42
C LEU A 23 4.50 9.69 2.56
N SER A 24 3.34 9.04 2.41
CA SER A 24 2.03 9.67 2.59
C SER A 24 1.86 10.27 3.99
N ARG A 25 2.38 9.62 5.04
CA ARG A 25 2.32 10.18 6.39
C ARG A 25 3.25 11.38 6.56
N TYR A 26 4.45 11.36 5.98
CA TYR A 26 5.37 12.50 6.05
C TYR A 26 4.79 13.71 5.30
N LEU A 27 4.30 13.50 4.08
CA LEU A 27 3.66 14.53 3.28
C LEU A 27 2.40 15.09 3.95
N GLY A 28 1.54 14.24 4.52
CA GLY A 28 0.32 14.70 5.21
C GLY A 28 0.56 15.46 6.51
N GLN A 29 1.81 15.59 6.97
CA GLN A 29 2.18 16.44 8.10
C GLN A 29 2.72 17.80 7.66
N HIS A 30 2.99 17.99 6.37
CA HIS A 30 3.46 19.25 5.81
C HIS A 30 2.29 20.24 5.70
N HIS A 31 2.45 21.47 6.21
CA HIS A 31 1.36 22.46 6.28
C HIS A 31 0.73 22.79 4.92
N ASN A 32 1.53 22.83 3.84
CA ASN A 32 1.05 23.07 2.48
C ASN A 32 0.64 21.81 1.69
N ILE A 33 0.51 20.64 2.31
CA ILE A 33 0.11 19.41 1.62
C ILE A 33 -1.10 18.78 2.32
N PHE A 34 -2.15 18.55 1.54
CA PHE A 34 -3.30 17.76 1.98
C PHE A 34 -3.21 16.35 1.41
N ILE A 35 -3.53 15.33 2.21
CA ILE A 35 -3.75 13.97 1.70
C ILE A 35 -5.09 13.46 2.20
N SER A 36 -5.86 12.84 1.29
CA SER A 36 -7.16 12.24 1.57
C SER A 36 -7.11 11.34 2.82
N THR A 37 -8.12 11.47 3.68
CA THR A 37 -8.30 10.57 4.83
C THR A 37 -9.67 9.89 4.74
N PRO A 38 -9.74 8.55 4.77
CA PRO A 38 -8.63 7.60 4.92
C PRO A 38 -7.77 7.47 3.65
N LYS A 39 -6.53 6.96 3.83
CA LYS A 39 -5.71 6.43 2.73
C LYS A 39 -6.41 5.20 2.11
N GLU A 40 -6.04 4.85 0.88
CA GLU A 40 -6.54 3.68 0.15
C GLU A 40 -8.05 3.77 -0.22
N PRO A 41 -8.59 4.91 -0.70
CA PRO A 41 -9.99 4.95 -1.13
C PRO A 41 -10.25 4.06 -2.35
N HIS A 42 -9.23 3.86 -3.20
CA HIS A 42 -9.26 3.08 -4.43
C HIS A 42 -10.34 3.51 -5.43
N PHE A 43 -10.78 4.76 -5.36
CA PHE A 43 -11.89 5.29 -6.15
C PHE A 43 -11.70 5.06 -7.66
N PHE A 44 -10.50 5.31 -8.18
CA PHE A 44 -10.23 5.19 -9.62
C PHE A 44 -10.00 3.76 -10.12
N ALA A 45 -9.86 2.75 -9.24
CA ALA A 45 -9.69 1.35 -9.62
C ALA A 45 -11.05 0.66 -9.83
N SER A 46 -11.81 1.09 -10.84
CA SER A 46 -13.15 0.58 -11.12
C SER A 46 -13.19 -0.91 -11.51
N ASP A 47 -12.05 -1.48 -11.91
CA ASP A 47 -11.83 -2.91 -12.16
C ASP A 47 -11.76 -3.73 -10.84
N PHE A 48 -11.47 -3.11 -9.70
CA PHE A 48 -11.41 -3.77 -8.39
C PHE A 48 -12.64 -3.52 -7.52
N LYS A 49 -13.84 -3.78 -8.05
CA LYS A 49 -15.13 -3.47 -7.41
C LYS A 49 -15.22 -3.94 -5.95
N ASN A 50 -14.66 -5.09 -5.61
CA ASN A 50 -14.72 -5.67 -4.26
C ASN A 50 -13.62 -5.16 -3.31
N HIS A 51 -12.69 -4.36 -3.83
CA HIS A 51 -11.59 -3.75 -3.07
C HIS A 51 -11.77 -2.24 -2.87
N ARG A 52 -12.66 -1.59 -3.62
CA ARG A 52 -12.93 -0.15 -3.49
C ARG A 52 -13.53 0.17 -2.13
N ALA A 53 -12.92 1.11 -1.41
CA ALA A 53 -13.49 1.66 -0.18
C ALA A 53 -14.52 2.75 -0.48
N ILE A 54 -14.37 3.47 -1.59
CA ILE A 54 -15.24 4.57 -2.00
C ILE A 54 -15.84 4.27 -3.38
N GLY A 55 -17.17 4.20 -3.42
CA GLY A 55 -17.94 3.79 -4.60
C GLY A 55 -18.45 4.95 -5.45
N SER A 56 -18.85 6.05 -4.80
CA SER A 56 -19.47 7.20 -5.45
C SER A 56 -18.54 8.42 -5.50
N PHE A 57 -18.77 9.30 -6.49
CA PHE A 57 -18.03 10.54 -6.63
C PHE A 57 -18.33 11.53 -5.49
N GLU A 58 -19.55 11.52 -4.94
CA GLU A 58 -19.91 12.36 -3.80
C GLU A 58 -19.12 11.98 -2.54
N GLU A 59 -19.00 10.68 -2.25
CA GLU A 59 -18.15 10.18 -1.15
C GLU A 59 -16.67 10.51 -1.39
N TYR A 60 -16.21 10.41 -2.64
CA TYR A 60 -14.83 10.74 -3.00
C TYR A 60 -14.51 12.22 -2.74
N GLN A 61 -15.39 13.13 -3.13
CA GLN A 61 -15.22 14.57 -2.87
C GLN A 61 -15.19 14.89 -1.38
N LYS A 62 -15.97 14.17 -0.54
CA LYS A 62 -15.98 14.36 0.91
C LYS A 62 -14.61 14.09 1.55
N LEU A 63 -13.74 13.30 0.93
CA LEU A 63 -12.38 13.05 1.42
C LEU A 63 -11.51 14.32 1.46
N PHE A 64 -11.88 15.34 0.68
CA PHE A 64 -11.15 16.60 0.53
C PHE A 64 -11.88 17.78 1.18
N ALA A 65 -12.96 17.53 1.92
CA ALA A 65 -13.81 18.58 2.49
C ALA A 65 -13.10 19.51 3.50
N THR A 66 -12.00 19.05 4.11
CA THR A 66 -11.19 19.81 5.07
C THR A 66 -9.99 20.51 4.43
N CYS A 67 -9.85 20.44 3.10
CA CYS A 67 -8.80 21.14 2.39
C CYS A 67 -9.01 22.67 2.45
N SER A 68 -7.96 23.40 2.84
CA SER A 68 -7.89 24.87 2.83
C SER A 68 -7.04 25.40 1.65
N ARG A 69 -7.04 26.72 1.45
CA ARG A 69 -6.19 27.43 0.46
C ARG A 69 -4.69 27.34 0.77
N GLU A 70 -4.31 26.93 1.98
CA GLU A 70 -2.91 26.79 2.38
C GLU A 70 -2.28 25.54 1.75
N HIS A 71 -3.09 24.56 1.34
CA HIS A 71 -2.58 23.37 0.67
C HIS A 71 -2.33 23.63 -0.80
N LEU A 72 -1.06 23.66 -1.18
CA LEU A 72 -0.59 23.81 -2.55
C LEU A 72 -0.65 22.49 -3.30
N ALA A 73 -0.42 21.37 -2.60
CA ALA A 73 -0.53 20.02 -3.14
C ALA A 73 -1.64 19.25 -2.42
N VAL A 74 -2.58 18.70 -3.18
CA VAL A 74 -3.74 17.96 -2.67
C VAL A 74 -3.71 16.57 -3.27
N GLY A 75 -3.52 15.57 -2.40
CA GLY A 75 -3.14 14.24 -2.82
C GLY A 75 -4.10 13.15 -2.40
N GLU A 76 -4.06 12.06 -3.14
CA GLU A 76 -4.67 10.79 -2.76
C GLU A 76 -3.64 9.67 -2.92
N ALA A 77 -3.70 8.66 -2.06
CA ALA A 77 -2.73 7.57 -2.07
C ALA A 77 -3.42 6.20 -2.01
N SER A 78 -3.43 5.51 -3.15
CA SER A 78 -4.00 4.19 -3.32
C SER A 78 -3.03 3.27 -4.05
N VAL A 79 -2.47 2.29 -3.34
CA VAL A 79 -1.31 1.52 -3.82
C VAL A 79 -1.60 0.56 -4.97
N TRP A 80 -2.87 0.20 -5.14
CA TRP A 80 -3.33 -0.71 -6.18
C TRP A 80 -3.65 0.00 -7.50
N TYR A 81 -3.53 1.33 -7.58
CA TYR A 81 -3.72 2.04 -8.84
C TYR A 81 -2.67 1.69 -9.89
N LEU A 82 -1.43 1.43 -9.46
CA LEU A 82 -0.36 1.00 -10.36
C LEU A 82 -0.69 -0.35 -11.00
N TYR A 83 -1.29 -1.28 -10.23
CA TYR A 83 -1.66 -2.62 -10.72
C TYR A 83 -2.96 -2.64 -11.52
N SER A 84 -3.93 -1.80 -11.17
CA SER A 84 -5.19 -1.63 -11.90
C SER A 84 -4.93 -1.30 -13.37
N GLN A 85 -5.73 -1.88 -14.25
CA GLN A 85 -5.61 -1.66 -15.69
C GLN A 85 -6.28 -0.34 -16.13
N VAL A 86 -7.13 0.23 -15.29
CA VAL A 86 -7.96 1.41 -15.62
C VAL A 86 -7.67 2.62 -14.73
N ALA A 87 -7.10 2.44 -13.53
CA ALA A 87 -7.00 3.52 -12.55
C ALA A 87 -6.17 4.71 -13.03
N VAL A 88 -5.01 4.47 -13.64
CA VAL A 88 -4.13 5.55 -14.12
C VAL A 88 -4.82 6.36 -15.21
N ARG A 89 -5.55 5.70 -16.12
CA ARG A 89 -6.32 6.39 -17.16
C ARG A 89 -7.47 7.20 -16.56
N ASN A 90 -8.20 6.62 -15.62
CA ASN A 90 -9.28 7.32 -14.92
C ASN A 90 -8.77 8.56 -14.15
N ILE A 91 -7.57 8.49 -13.55
CA ILE A 91 -6.90 9.64 -12.92
C ILE A 91 -6.56 10.71 -13.95
N PHE A 92 -6.01 10.32 -15.11
CA PHE A 92 -5.69 11.25 -16.19
C PHE A 92 -6.94 11.96 -16.72
N ASP A 93 -8.01 11.21 -16.96
CA ASP A 93 -9.27 11.76 -17.45
C ASP A 93 -9.94 12.67 -16.39
N PHE A 94 -9.72 12.41 -15.10
CA PHE A 94 -10.17 13.27 -14.00
C PHE A 94 -9.35 14.57 -13.88
N ASN A 95 -8.02 14.48 -13.92
CA ASN A 95 -7.13 15.62 -13.87
C ASN A 95 -5.84 15.36 -14.68
N LYS A 96 -5.82 15.87 -15.91
CA LYS A 96 -4.68 15.71 -16.85
C LYS A 96 -3.40 16.38 -16.36
N GLN A 97 -3.51 17.38 -15.48
CA GLN A 97 -2.36 18.10 -14.91
C GLN A 97 -1.84 17.45 -13.62
N SER A 98 -2.43 16.33 -13.18
CA SER A 98 -2.01 15.69 -11.94
C SER A 98 -0.59 15.16 -12.01
N LYS A 99 0.09 15.21 -10.86
CA LYS A 99 1.42 14.61 -10.67
C LYS A 99 1.27 13.20 -10.12
N ILE A 100 2.01 12.26 -10.67
CA ILE A 100 1.99 10.84 -10.28
C ILE A 100 3.27 10.51 -9.53
N ILE A 101 3.13 9.85 -8.39
CA ILE A 101 4.26 9.33 -7.60
C ILE A 101 4.17 7.81 -7.58
N VAL A 102 5.24 7.16 -8.04
CA VAL A 102 5.39 5.70 -8.08
C VAL A 102 6.58 5.29 -7.21
N MET A 103 6.32 4.49 -6.18
CA MET A 103 7.36 3.88 -5.34
C MET A 103 7.59 2.44 -5.77
N LEU A 104 8.84 2.11 -6.07
CA LEU A 104 9.26 0.84 -6.66
C LEU A 104 10.17 0.09 -5.68
N ARG A 105 10.11 -1.23 -5.67
CA ARG A 105 10.93 -2.08 -4.81
C ARG A 105 11.33 -3.32 -5.60
N ASN A 106 12.42 -3.98 -5.22
CA ASN A 106 12.72 -5.32 -5.70
C ASN A 106 11.44 -6.19 -5.67
N PRO A 107 10.96 -6.68 -6.84
CA PRO A 107 9.66 -7.31 -6.94
C PRO A 107 9.57 -8.58 -6.09
N ILE A 108 10.68 -9.30 -5.90
CA ILE A 108 10.79 -10.47 -5.02
C ILE A 108 10.47 -10.08 -3.57
N ASP A 109 11.14 -9.03 -3.07
CA ASP A 109 10.93 -8.54 -1.70
C ASP A 109 9.53 -7.93 -1.51
N LEU A 110 8.98 -7.33 -2.56
CA LEU A 110 7.63 -6.77 -2.62
C LEU A 110 6.60 -7.88 -2.45
N VAL A 111 6.60 -8.90 -3.32
CA VAL A 111 5.59 -9.96 -3.31
C VAL A 111 5.68 -10.79 -2.03
N TYR A 112 6.89 -11.04 -1.54
CA TYR A 112 7.08 -11.70 -0.26
C TYR A 112 6.57 -10.85 0.92
N SER A 113 6.71 -9.52 0.83
CA SER A 113 6.15 -8.62 1.84
C SER A 113 4.64 -8.51 1.76
N LEU A 114 4.08 -8.63 0.55
CA LEU A 114 2.66 -8.56 0.29
C LEU A 114 1.97 -9.81 0.80
N HIS A 115 2.54 -10.99 0.54
CA HIS A 115 2.06 -12.26 1.07
C HIS A 115 1.91 -12.22 2.60
N SER A 116 2.94 -11.75 3.32
CA SER A 116 2.84 -11.59 4.78
C SER A 116 1.74 -10.62 5.21
N GLN A 117 1.47 -9.56 4.44
CA GLN A 117 0.34 -8.66 4.70
C GLN A 117 -1.00 -9.34 4.42
N HIS A 118 -1.11 -10.14 3.37
CA HIS A 118 -2.33 -10.88 3.05
C HIS A 118 -2.62 -11.96 4.08
N ILE A 119 -1.61 -12.64 4.62
CA ILE A 119 -1.77 -13.55 5.77
C ILE A 119 -2.30 -12.77 6.98
N TYR A 120 -1.67 -11.63 7.30
CA TYR A 120 -2.11 -10.79 8.42
C TYR A 120 -3.56 -10.29 8.26
N ALA A 121 -3.97 -9.95 7.03
CA ALA A 121 -5.31 -9.49 6.68
C ALA A 121 -6.31 -10.62 6.40
N PHE A 122 -5.89 -11.89 6.51
CA PHE A 122 -6.64 -13.09 6.15
C PHE A 122 -7.07 -13.18 4.67
N TYR A 123 -6.48 -12.41 3.77
CA TYR A 123 -6.72 -12.54 2.32
C TYR A 123 -5.98 -13.72 1.71
N GLU A 124 -4.92 -14.18 2.36
CA GLU A 124 -4.15 -15.37 2.01
C GLU A 124 -4.34 -16.43 3.10
N ASP A 125 -4.43 -17.70 2.71
CA ASP A 125 -4.59 -18.85 3.60
C ASP A 125 -3.40 -19.82 3.57
N ARG A 126 -2.45 -19.64 2.64
CA ARG A 126 -1.21 -20.42 2.56
C ARG A 126 -0.08 -19.71 3.30
N GLU A 127 0.23 -20.16 4.51
CA GLU A 127 1.30 -19.57 5.34
C GLU A 127 2.69 -19.63 4.69
N GLN A 128 2.95 -20.68 3.91
CA GLN A 128 4.19 -20.81 3.14
C GLN A 128 4.07 -20.04 1.82
N PHE A 129 4.98 -19.09 1.59
CA PHE A 129 4.94 -18.28 0.37
C PHE A 129 5.13 -19.12 -0.89
N GLN A 130 5.98 -20.17 -0.84
CA GLN A 130 6.17 -21.08 -1.97
C GLN A 130 4.84 -21.69 -2.44
N THR A 131 4.07 -22.24 -1.51
CA THR A 131 2.76 -22.81 -1.84
C THR A 131 1.80 -21.74 -2.38
N ALA A 132 1.85 -20.51 -1.85
CA ALA A 132 1.03 -19.42 -2.37
C ALA A 132 1.43 -19.02 -3.81
N TRP A 133 2.74 -19.09 -4.12
CA TRP A 133 3.30 -18.83 -5.44
C TRP A 133 2.93 -19.92 -6.45
N GLU A 134 3.01 -21.20 -6.08
CA GLU A 134 2.62 -22.33 -6.96
C GLU A 134 1.13 -22.28 -7.38
N LEU A 135 0.28 -21.58 -6.62
CA LEU A 135 -1.15 -21.46 -6.89
C LEU A 135 -1.55 -20.40 -7.92
N GLN A 136 -0.61 -19.66 -8.54
CA GLN A 136 -0.98 -18.55 -9.44
C GLN A 136 -1.91 -18.98 -10.56
N GLU A 137 -1.59 -20.10 -11.21
CA GLU A 137 -2.35 -20.62 -12.34
C GLU A 137 -3.76 -21.04 -11.92
N GLU A 138 -3.89 -21.84 -10.87
CA GLU A 138 -5.19 -22.26 -10.34
C GLU A 138 -6.04 -21.05 -9.92
N ARG A 139 -5.44 -20.08 -9.22
CA ARG A 139 -6.11 -18.84 -8.80
C ARG A 139 -6.53 -17.98 -9.98
N SER A 140 -5.79 -17.99 -11.09
CA SER A 140 -6.17 -17.25 -12.30
C SER A 140 -7.44 -17.81 -12.93
N ARG A 141 -7.75 -19.10 -12.68
CA ARG A 141 -8.97 -19.79 -13.10
C ARG A 141 -10.09 -19.73 -12.05
N GLY A 142 -9.92 -18.93 -10.99
CA GLY A 142 -10.88 -18.82 -9.88
C GLY A 142 -10.88 -20.02 -8.92
N GLN A 143 -9.86 -20.88 -8.96
CA GLN A 143 -9.74 -22.04 -8.09
C GLN A 143 -8.88 -21.71 -6.86
N LYS A 144 -9.09 -22.42 -5.76
CA LYS A 144 -8.33 -22.27 -4.50
C LYS A 144 -8.20 -20.80 -4.03
N ILE A 145 -9.27 -20.02 -4.21
CA ILE A 145 -9.39 -18.67 -3.70
C ILE A 145 -9.74 -18.74 -2.20
N PRO A 146 -8.96 -18.10 -1.31
CA PRO A 146 -9.30 -18.03 0.10
C PRO A 146 -10.66 -17.37 0.32
N ARG A 147 -11.48 -17.93 1.21
CA ARG A 147 -12.86 -17.45 1.48
C ARG A 147 -12.95 -15.96 1.82
N MET A 148 -11.93 -15.43 2.49
CA MET A 148 -11.87 -14.04 2.95
C MET A 148 -11.25 -13.09 1.92
N CYS A 149 -10.70 -13.62 0.82
CA CYS A 149 -10.17 -12.82 -0.28
C CYS A 149 -11.34 -12.21 -1.07
N ARG A 150 -11.38 -10.88 -1.12
CA ARG A 150 -12.43 -10.14 -1.83
C ARG A 150 -12.12 -9.92 -3.30
N GLN A 151 -10.84 -9.85 -3.63
CA GLN A 151 -10.34 -9.52 -4.97
C GLN A 151 -9.22 -10.49 -5.34
N PRO A 152 -9.53 -11.62 -6.01
CA PRO A 152 -8.59 -12.69 -6.34
C PRO A 152 -7.35 -12.23 -7.13
N GLU A 153 -7.49 -11.19 -7.96
CA GLU A 153 -6.45 -10.61 -8.79
C GLU A 153 -5.29 -10.07 -7.96
N LEU A 154 -5.52 -9.72 -6.70
CA LEU A 154 -4.48 -9.24 -5.79
C LEU A 154 -3.61 -10.39 -5.24
N LEU A 155 -4.04 -11.65 -5.38
CA LEU A 155 -3.25 -12.85 -5.05
C LEU A 155 -2.37 -13.34 -6.21
N GLN A 156 -2.44 -12.69 -7.38
CA GLN A 156 -1.59 -13.00 -8.53
C GLN A 156 -0.21 -12.36 -8.35
N TYR A 157 0.58 -12.86 -7.39
CA TYR A 157 1.88 -12.30 -7.01
C TYR A 157 2.81 -12.04 -8.20
N GLY A 158 2.80 -12.93 -9.20
CA GLY A 158 3.62 -12.82 -10.41
C GLY A 158 3.21 -11.64 -11.26
N LYS A 159 1.90 -11.35 -11.39
CA LYS A 159 1.42 -10.16 -12.10
C LYS A 159 1.61 -8.88 -11.28
N VAL A 160 1.34 -8.96 -9.96
CA VAL A 160 1.51 -7.83 -9.04
C VAL A 160 2.96 -7.35 -9.00
N GLY A 161 3.92 -8.27 -9.08
CA GLY A 161 5.35 -7.97 -9.08
C GLY A 161 5.90 -7.39 -10.39
N LYS A 162 5.13 -7.37 -11.49
CA LYS A 162 5.58 -6.81 -12.78
C LYS A 162 5.54 -5.28 -12.80
N LEU A 163 6.41 -4.65 -12.02
CA LEU A 163 6.45 -3.21 -11.85
C LEU A 163 6.93 -2.48 -13.11
N GLY A 164 7.78 -3.10 -13.94
CA GLY A 164 8.23 -2.55 -15.22
C GLY A 164 7.05 -2.37 -16.18
N GLU A 165 6.27 -3.43 -16.40
CA GLU A 165 5.04 -3.40 -17.20
C GLU A 165 4.02 -2.36 -16.68
N GLN A 166 3.82 -2.30 -15.36
CA GLN A 166 2.87 -1.35 -14.78
C GLN A 166 3.34 0.10 -14.92
N LEU A 167 4.65 0.36 -14.82
CA LEU A 167 5.22 1.69 -14.95
C LEU A 167 5.26 2.17 -16.40
N GLU A 168 5.52 1.27 -17.35
CA GLU A 168 5.41 1.53 -18.79
C GLU A 168 4.00 2.07 -19.11
N ARG A 169 2.95 1.38 -18.64
CA ARG A 169 1.55 1.84 -18.77
C ARG A 169 1.31 3.23 -18.18
N VAL A 170 1.98 3.58 -17.07
CA VAL A 170 1.87 4.94 -16.49
C VAL A 170 2.45 5.98 -17.45
N LEU A 171 3.61 5.70 -18.06
CA LEU A 171 4.31 6.62 -18.96
C LEU A 171 3.68 6.73 -20.35
N GLU A 172 2.90 5.74 -20.78
CA GLU A 172 2.05 5.84 -21.96
C GLU A 172 0.90 6.85 -21.80
N ILE A 173 0.47 7.10 -20.54
CA ILE A 173 -0.68 7.96 -20.21
C ILE A 173 -0.21 9.34 -19.76
N PHE A 174 0.78 9.39 -18.85
CA PHE A 174 1.31 10.62 -18.29
C PHE A 174 2.69 10.92 -18.87
N PRO A 175 2.98 12.19 -19.23
CA PRO A 175 4.31 12.56 -19.66
C PRO A 175 5.30 12.38 -18.51
N ARG A 176 6.53 12.02 -18.85
CA ARG A 176 7.60 11.68 -17.89
C ARG A 176 7.84 12.76 -16.82
N CYS A 177 7.64 14.04 -17.15
CA CYS A 177 7.78 15.17 -16.22
C CYS A 177 6.69 15.23 -15.14
N GLN A 178 5.53 14.57 -15.36
CA GLN A 178 4.46 14.43 -14.37
C GLN A 178 4.61 13.15 -13.54
N VAL A 179 5.65 12.34 -13.74
CA VAL A 179 5.84 11.06 -13.03
C VAL A 179 7.14 11.07 -12.23
N LYS A 180 7.03 11.06 -10.90
CA LYS A 180 8.14 10.87 -9.97
C LYS A 180 8.24 9.40 -9.60
N MET A 181 9.36 8.79 -9.98
CA MET A 181 9.70 7.42 -9.61
C MET A 181 10.67 7.42 -8.44
N ILE A 182 10.42 6.57 -7.46
CA ILE A 182 11.19 6.49 -6.22
C ILE A 182 11.54 5.03 -5.96
N LEU A 183 12.83 4.71 -5.91
CA LEU A 183 13.29 3.40 -5.46
C LEU A 183 13.19 3.32 -3.94
N PHE A 184 12.63 2.22 -3.44
CA PHE A 184 12.47 1.97 -2.02
C PHE A 184 13.83 1.88 -1.29
N ASP A 185 14.87 1.41 -1.98
CA ASP A 185 16.22 1.35 -1.45
C ASP A 185 16.77 2.77 -1.18
N ASP A 186 16.60 3.70 -2.13
CA ASP A 186 16.95 5.12 -1.95
C ASP A 186 16.12 5.78 -0.85
N PHE A 187 14.81 5.51 -0.82
CA PHE A 187 13.92 6.05 0.23
C PHE A 187 14.29 5.56 1.63
N LYS A 188 14.79 4.33 1.76
CA LYS A 188 15.24 3.77 3.03
C LYS A 188 16.61 4.33 3.45
N ALA A 189 17.52 4.50 2.50
CA ALA A 189 18.88 4.98 2.76
C ALA A 189 18.91 6.49 3.04
N GLU A 190 18.11 7.27 2.30
CA GLU A 190 18.20 8.73 2.25
C GLU A 190 16.80 9.38 2.32
N THR A 191 15.99 9.00 3.32
CA THR A 191 14.58 9.43 3.46
C THR A 191 14.39 10.94 3.31
N LYS A 192 15.23 11.74 3.97
CA LYS A 192 15.16 13.21 3.94
C LYS A 192 15.35 13.75 2.53
N ARG A 193 16.39 13.28 1.81
CA ARG A 193 16.65 13.70 0.42
C ARG A 193 15.46 13.37 -0.47
N VAL A 194 14.96 12.14 -0.40
CA VAL A 194 13.80 11.72 -1.21
C VAL A 194 12.55 12.52 -0.87
N TYR A 195 12.34 12.85 0.40
CA TYR A 195 11.23 13.70 0.82
C TYR A 195 11.33 15.11 0.22
N VAL A 196 12.48 15.78 0.33
CA VAL A 196 12.72 17.11 -0.26
C VAL A 196 12.56 17.07 -1.79
N ASP A 197 13.07 16.02 -2.44
CA ASP A 197 12.89 15.81 -3.88
C ASP A 197 11.41 15.69 -4.27
N VAL A 198 10.57 15.12 -3.40
CA VAL A 198 9.12 15.03 -3.61
C VAL A 198 8.46 16.39 -3.38
N LEU A 199 8.86 17.16 -2.36
CA LEU A 199 8.34 18.52 -2.15
C LEU A 199 8.62 19.41 -3.35
N SER A 200 9.87 19.39 -3.86
CA SER A 200 10.26 20.09 -5.07
C SER A 200 9.45 19.63 -6.28
N PHE A 201 9.29 18.32 -6.47
CA PHE A 201 8.45 17.77 -7.53
C PHE A 201 7.00 18.24 -7.42
N LEU A 202 6.43 18.34 -6.22
CA LEU A 202 5.07 18.83 -5.98
C LEU A 202 4.96 20.35 -6.12
N GLY A 203 6.05 21.10 -6.03
CA GLY A 203 6.07 22.57 -6.07
C GLY A 203 5.75 23.19 -4.71
N VAL A 204 6.17 22.52 -3.64
CA VAL A 204 5.92 22.91 -2.24
C VAL A 204 7.25 23.28 -1.59
N PRO A 205 7.33 24.34 -0.75
CA PRO A 205 8.56 24.69 -0.04
C PRO A 205 9.02 23.57 0.89
N ASP A 206 10.32 23.53 1.19
CA ASP A 206 10.88 22.61 2.19
C ASP A 206 10.54 23.08 3.61
N ASP A 207 9.88 22.23 4.39
CA ASP A 207 9.53 22.48 5.80
C ASP A 207 10.68 22.19 6.78
N GLN A 208 11.88 21.89 6.29
CA GLN A 208 13.07 21.61 7.08
C GLN A 208 12.87 20.45 8.06
N ARG A 209 12.07 19.46 7.66
CA ARG A 209 11.80 18.28 8.47
C ARG A 209 13.07 17.45 8.68
N GLU A 210 13.36 17.13 9.95
CA GLU A 210 14.47 16.25 10.33
C GLU A 210 14.04 14.85 10.79
N ASP A 211 12.83 14.71 11.33
CA ASP A 211 12.38 13.44 11.91
C ASP A 211 11.57 12.59 10.93
N PHE A 212 12.09 11.40 10.64
CA PHE A 212 11.51 10.39 9.75
C PHE A 212 11.40 9.04 10.46
N PRO A 213 10.46 8.87 11.41
CA PRO A 213 10.34 7.63 12.16
C PRO A 213 9.91 6.49 11.23
N VAL A 214 10.44 5.29 11.48
CA VAL A 214 10.08 4.09 10.69
C VAL A 214 8.61 3.76 10.91
N ILE A 215 7.83 3.82 9.84
CA ILE A 215 6.39 3.55 9.84
C ILE A 215 6.12 2.16 9.24
N ASN A 216 5.10 1.47 9.77
CA ASN A 216 4.60 0.19 9.25
C ASN A 216 5.63 -0.96 9.26
N GLN A 217 6.23 -1.18 10.42
CA GLN A 217 6.96 -2.42 10.67
C GLN A 217 6.05 -3.64 10.51
N ASN A 218 6.63 -4.78 10.10
CA ASN A 218 5.90 -6.00 9.85
C ASN A 218 5.21 -6.53 11.11
N LYS A 219 3.91 -6.85 11.00
CA LYS A 219 3.09 -7.38 12.09
C LYS A 219 2.68 -8.81 11.79
N ALA A 220 2.64 -9.64 12.82
CA ALA A 220 2.16 -11.02 12.78
C ALA A 220 1.18 -11.25 13.94
N HIS A 221 0.35 -12.28 13.80
CA HIS A 221 -0.55 -12.71 14.87
C HIS A 221 0.18 -13.71 15.77
N ARG A 222 0.18 -13.48 17.08
CA ARG A 222 0.67 -14.43 18.09
C ARG A 222 -0.17 -15.70 18.09
N LEU A 223 -1.50 -15.53 17.99
CA LEU A 223 -2.48 -16.61 17.90
C LEU A 223 -3.42 -16.32 16.73
N MET A 224 -3.23 -17.02 15.61
CA MET A 224 -3.98 -16.76 14.37
C MET A 224 -5.49 -16.95 14.54
N TRP A 225 -5.91 -18.03 15.19
CA TRP A 225 -7.34 -18.34 15.41
C TRP A 225 -8.04 -17.24 16.22
N LEU A 226 -7.39 -16.71 17.28
CA LEU A 226 -7.94 -15.63 18.11
C LEU A 226 -8.08 -14.35 17.29
N SER A 227 -7.06 -14.03 16.49
CA SER A 227 -7.06 -12.85 15.63
C SER A 227 -8.12 -12.94 14.53
N GLN A 228 -8.35 -14.14 13.99
CA GLN A 228 -9.38 -14.40 13.00
C GLN A 228 -10.78 -14.23 13.59
N ILE A 229 -11.02 -14.76 14.79
CA ILE A 229 -12.26 -14.56 15.55
C ILE A 229 -12.53 -13.07 15.81
N LEU A 230 -11.50 -12.34 16.22
CA LEU A 230 -11.63 -10.94 16.59
C LEU A 230 -11.79 -9.99 15.39
N GLN A 231 -11.28 -10.36 14.21
CA GLN A 231 -11.39 -9.58 12.97
C GLN A 231 -12.59 -9.97 12.10
N ASN A 232 -13.24 -11.10 12.35
CA ASN A 232 -14.42 -11.53 11.61
C ASN A 232 -15.64 -10.64 11.95
N ARG A 233 -16.03 -9.77 11.02
CA ARG A 233 -17.11 -8.78 11.20
C ARG A 233 -18.53 -9.35 11.07
N ASN A 234 -18.68 -10.54 10.48
CA ASN A 234 -19.98 -11.07 10.06
C ASN A 234 -20.38 -12.33 10.84
N ASN A 235 -20.45 -12.27 12.18
CA ASN A 235 -20.95 -13.32 13.11
C ASN A 235 -19.89 -14.05 13.98
N GLY A 236 -18.86 -13.34 14.45
CA GLY A 236 -17.95 -13.86 15.49
C GLY A 236 -18.21 -13.26 16.89
N PRO A 237 -17.62 -13.82 17.96
CA PRO A 237 -17.58 -13.23 19.30
C PRO A 237 -17.25 -11.73 19.34
N ALA A 238 -16.45 -11.22 18.39
CA ALA A 238 -16.17 -9.78 18.28
C ALA A 238 -17.37 -8.90 17.91
N PHE A 239 -18.37 -9.44 17.22
CA PHE A 239 -19.63 -8.74 16.98
C PHE A 239 -20.37 -8.53 18.32
N TRP A 240 -20.49 -9.60 19.10
CA TRP A 240 -21.09 -9.56 20.44
C TRP A 240 -20.30 -8.69 21.42
N LEU A 241 -18.96 -8.75 21.41
CA LEU A 241 -18.12 -7.92 22.27
C LEU A 241 -18.22 -6.44 21.89
N LYS A 242 -18.26 -6.08 20.60
CA LYS A 242 -18.48 -4.68 20.16
C LYS A 242 -19.90 -4.21 20.44
N TYR A 243 -20.89 -5.09 20.34
CA TYR A 243 -22.26 -4.80 20.74
C TYR A 243 -22.34 -4.50 22.24
N ILE A 244 -21.73 -5.35 23.08
CA ILE A 244 -21.62 -5.15 24.53
C ILE A 244 -20.86 -3.85 24.86
N GLU A 245 -19.73 -3.57 24.22
CA GLU A 245 -19.00 -2.30 24.36
C GLU A 245 -19.88 -1.09 23.97
N GLY A 246 -20.70 -1.22 22.93
CA GLY A 246 -21.66 -0.20 22.50
C GLY A 246 -22.78 0.05 23.51
N VAL A 247 -23.31 -1.02 24.12
CA VAL A 247 -24.36 -0.93 25.16
C VAL A 247 -23.80 -0.36 26.46
N LEU A 248 -22.60 -0.77 26.87
CA LEU A 248 -21.92 -0.28 28.08
C LEU A 248 -21.49 1.18 27.98
N LYS A 249 -21.24 1.69 26.76
CA LYS A 249 -20.90 3.10 26.51
C LYS A 249 -21.95 4.08 27.03
N HIS A 250 -23.22 3.68 27.08
CA HIS A 250 -24.32 4.51 27.57
C HIS A 250 -24.56 4.41 29.08
N LYS A 251 -23.88 3.50 29.78
CA LYS A 251 -24.09 3.24 31.22
C LYS A 251 -22.92 3.64 32.12
N VAL A 252 -21.80 4.10 31.54
CA VAL A 252 -20.62 4.56 32.31
C VAL A 252 -20.51 6.09 32.22
N PRO A 253 -20.63 6.83 33.35
CA PRO A 253 -20.40 8.27 33.37
C PRO A 253 -18.93 8.57 33.04
N GLY A 254 -18.66 9.46 32.09
CA GLY A 254 -17.29 9.87 31.71
C GLY A 254 -16.78 9.38 30.35
N GLY A 255 -17.57 8.65 29.56
CA GLY A 255 -17.32 8.46 28.12
C GLY A 255 -16.10 7.58 27.76
N THR A 256 -15.47 6.91 28.72
CA THR A 256 -14.33 6.03 28.47
C THR A 256 -14.78 4.80 27.67
N ARG A 257 -14.55 4.82 26.36
CA ARG A 257 -14.83 3.68 25.48
C ARG A 257 -13.99 2.50 25.97
N LEU A 258 -14.63 1.47 26.54
CA LEU A 258 -13.95 0.21 26.84
C LEU A 258 -13.42 -0.35 25.51
N GLN A 259 -12.11 -0.26 25.30
CA GLN A 259 -11.42 -0.75 24.09
C GLN A 259 -10.98 -2.21 24.29
N LEU A 260 -11.79 -3.06 24.94
CA LEU A 260 -11.38 -4.41 25.31
C LEU A 260 -11.07 -5.26 24.09
N THR A 261 -11.91 -5.21 23.05
CA THR A 261 -11.67 -5.90 21.78
C THR A 261 -10.40 -5.43 21.09
N THR A 262 -10.14 -4.12 21.11
CA THR A 262 -8.95 -3.53 20.51
C THR A 262 -7.69 -3.85 21.33
N ARG A 263 -7.79 -3.89 22.66
CA ARG A 263 -6.71 -4.30 23.57
C ARG A 263 -6.38 -5.78 23.40
N LEU A 264 -7.37 -6.66 23.35
CA LEU A 264 -7.19 -8.09 23.10
C LEU A 264 -6.59 -8.35 21.71
N LEU A 265 -7.06 -7.64 20.68
CA LEU A 265 -6.44 -7.65 19.35
C LEU A 265 -4.98 -7.20 19.41
N ASN A 266 -4.68 -6.09 20.08
CA ASN A 266 -3.32 -5.58 20.20
C ASN A 266 -2.40 -6.52 21.00
N MET A 267 -2.92 -7.21 22.03
CA MET A 267 -2.19 -8.27 22.75
C MET A 267 -1.93 -9.50 21.87
N SER A 268 -2.82 -9.77 20.91
CA SER A 268 -2.67 -10.87 19.95
C SER A 268 -1.76 -10.55 18.76
N ILE A 269 -1.28 -9.30 18.62
CA ILE A 269 -0.39 -8.87 17.55
C ILE A 269 1.05 -8.74 18.08
N VAL A 270 2.02 -9.13 17.26
CA VAL A 270 3.46 -8.96 17.55
C VAL A 270 4.17 -8.39 16.33
N THR A 271 5.16 -7.53 16.56
CA THR A 271 6.10 -7.14 15.51
C THR A 271 7.13 -8.25 15.36
N ARG A 272 7.21 -8.88 14.19
CA ARG A 272 8.15 -9.96 13.91
C ARG A 272 8.79 -9.75 12.55
N SER A 273 10.10 -9.96 12.46
CA SER A 273 10.78 -10.04 11.18
C SER A 273 10.24 -11.22 10.37
N ARG A 274 10.17 -11.05 9.04
CA ARG A 274 9.86 -12.17 8.14
C ARG A 274 11.08 -13.09 8.10
N PRO A 275 10.89 -14.43 8.09
CA PRO A 275 12.00 -15.32 7.83
C PRO A 275 12.62 -15.00 6.45
N PRO A 276 13.92 -15.28 6.25
CA PRO A 276 14.51 -15.13 4.93
C PRO A 276 13.83 -16.08 3.94
N LEU A 277 13.72 -15.64 2.69
CA LEU A 277 13.19 -16.47 1.62
C LEU A 277 14.17 -17.60 1.31
N ASP A 278 13.65 -18.80 1.02
CA ASP A 278 14.48 -19.92 0.58
C ASP A 278 15.32 -19.52 -0.65
N PRO A 279 16.64 -19.82 -0.67
CA PRO A 279 17.52 -19.41 -1.77
C PRO A 279 17.10 -19.97 -3.15
N SER A 280 16.56 -21.19 -3.20
CA SER A 280 16.13 -21.81 -4.45
C SER A 280 14.89 -21.13 -5.01
N LEU A 281 13.89 -20.86 -4.15
CA LEU A 281 12.71 -20.08 -4.52
C LEU A 281 13.08 -18.66 -4.92
N ARG A 282 14.03 -18.02 -4.23
CA ARG A 282 14.48 -16.68 -4.61
C ARG A 282 15.09 -16.66 -6.01
N LYS A 283 15.86 -17.68 -6.38
CA LYS A 283 16.43 -17.82 -7.73
C LYS A 283 15.33 -18.00 -8.78
N GLU A 284 14.32 -18.82 -8.49
CA GLU A 284 13.15 -19.00 -9.36
C GLU A 284 12.40 -17.68 -9.62
N LEU A 285 12.17 -16.89 -8.56
CA LEU A 285 11.52 -15.59 -8.67
C LEU A 285 12.38 -14.58 -9.43
N ALA A 286 13.70 -14.57 -9.19
CA ALA A 286 14.62 -13.72 -9.92
C ALA A 286 14.58 -14.01 -11.43
N GLU A 287 14.50 -15.28 -11.81
CA GLU A 287 14.34 -15.66 -13.21
C GLU A 287 12.97 -15.22 -13.76
N SER A 288 11.91 -15.45 -12.98
CA SER A 288 10.53 -15.08 -13.36
C SER A 288 10.36 -13.57 -13.58
N PHE A 289 11.07 -12.74 -12.81
CA PHE A 289 11.01 -11.28 -12.89
C PHE A 289 12.13 -10.64 -13.73
N ARG A 290 13.07 -11.43 -14.28
CA ARG A 290 14.27 -10.90 -14.97
C ARG A 290 13.93 -9.87 -16.04
N SER A 291 13.10 -10.26 -17.00
CA SER A 291 12.72 -9.39 -18.12
C SER A 291 11.99 -8.11 -17.67
N ASP A 292 11.18 -8.19 -16.63
CA ASP A 292 10.48 -7.03 -16.07
C ASP A 292 11.41 -6.11 -15.29
N ILE A 293 12.40 -6.66 -14.57
CA ILE A 293 13.44 -5.89 -13.89
C ILE A 293 14.34 -5.18 -14.90
N GLU A 294 14.71 -5.83 -16.01
CA GLU A 294 15.47 -5.22 -17.10
C GLU A 294 14.69 -4.06 -17.74
N LYS A 295 13.40 -4.27 -18.03
CA LYS A 295 12.50 -3.20 -18.50
C LYS A 295 12.45 -2.05 -17.49
N LEU A 296 12.25 -2.36 -16.21
CA LEU A 296 12.18 -1.37 -15.16
C LEU A 296 13.48 -0.57 -15.06
N SER A 297 14.63 -1.25 -15.11
CA SER A 297 15.98 -0.67 -15.09
C SER A 297 16.16 0.36 -16.21
N PHE A 298 15.72 0.02 -17.42
CA PHE A 298 15.71 0.92 -18.57
C PHE A 298 14.80 2.15 -18.33
N ILE A 299 13.58 1.95 -17.87
CA ILE A 299 12.62 3.05 -17.66
C ILE A 299 13.09 4.03 -16.56
N VAL A 300 13.67 3.52 -15.47
CA VAL A 300 14.15 4.36 -14.37
C VAL A 300 15.55 4.94 -14.60
N ASP A 301 16.22 4.52 -15.69
CA ASP A 301 17.60 4.91 -16.03
C ASP A 301 18.59 4.62 -14.89
N ARG A 302 18.50 3.41 -14.31
CA ARG A 302 19.36 2.94 -13.20
C ARG A 302 19.61 1.44 -13.33
N ASP A 303 20.81 1.00 -13.01
CA ASP A 303 21.13 -0.43 -12.92
C ASP A 303 20.41 -1.09 -11.74
N LEU A 304 19.52 -2.04 -12.05
CA LEU A 304 18.78 -2.84 -11.08
C LEU A 304 19.21 -4.33 -11.09
N SER A 305 20.33 -4.68 -11.75
CA SER A 305 20.84 -6.05 -11.83
C SER A 305 21.08 -6.69 -10.45
N HIS A 306 21.47 -5.88 -9.46
CA HIS A 306 21.63 -6.30 -8.08
C HIS A 306 20.34 -6.83 -7.42
N TRP A 307 19.15 -6.56 -8.00
CA TRP A 307 17.89 -7.16 -7.55
C TRP A 307 17.74 -8.64 -7.92
N LEU A 308 18.44 -9.09 -8.96
CA LEU A 308 18.45 -10.48 -9.44
C LEU A 308 19.42 -11.36 -8.65
N VAL A 309 20.39 -10.74 -7.96
CA VAL A 309 21.40 -11.48 -7.20
C VAL A 309 20.84 -11.88 -5.84
N ALA A 310 21.11 -13.13 -5.45
CA ALA A 310 20.86 -13.57 -4.09
C ALA A 310 21.77 -12.76 -3.14
N LYS A 311 21.23 -11.72 -2.48
CA LYS A 311 21.77 -11.21 -1.22
C LYS A 311 22.15 -12.40 -0.34
N GLU A 312 23.44 -12.64 -0.16
CA GLU A 312 23.94 -13.52 0.88
C GLU A 312 23.32 -13.05 2.18
N ALA A 313 22.87 -14.00 3.01
CA ALA A 313 22.29 -13.69 4.31
C ALA A 313 23.36 -13.04 5.19
N THR A 314 23.51 -11.73 5.07
CA THR A 314 24.19 -10.93 6.08
C THR A 314 23.29 -11.01 7.29
N ALA A 315 23.69 -11.83 8.26
CA ALA A 315 23.12 -11.81 9.59
C ALA A 315 23.21 -10.38 10.11
N LEU A 316 22.09 -9.65 10.03
CA LEU A 316 21.94 -8.35 10.68
C LEU A 316 21.91 -8.63 12.18
N HIS A 317 23.09 -8.58 12.78
CA HIS A 317 23.25 -8.42 14.20
C HIS A 317 22.75 -7.04 14.62
N LYS A 318 21.82 -7.10 15.59
CA LYS A 318 21.32 -6.05 16.51
C LYS A 318 20.27 -5.09 15.98
#